data_AF-A0A7W9L819-F1
#
_entry.id   AF-A0A7W9L819-F1
#
_cell.length_a   1.000
_cell.length_b   1.000
_cell.length_c   1.000
_cell.angle_alpha   90.00
_cell.angle_beta   90.00
_cell.angle_gamma   90.00
#
_symmetry.space_group_name_H-M   'P 1'
#
loop_
_entity.id
_entity.type
_entity.pdbx_description
1 polymer ?
#
loop_
_entity_poly.entity_id
_entity_poly.type
_entity_poly.pdbx_seq_one_letter_code
_entity_poly.pdbx_strand_id
1 'polypeptide(L)' 'MEYIEGRWIWVSLPQATFAVVTRDGLVVDAAPIAQWLVGKREREVAAYLRNKGAVFKPLDPPTA' A
#
# COMPACT_ATOMS: atom_id res chain seq x y z
N MET A 1 -5.86 -10.85 21.77
CA MET A 1 -4.99 -10.70 20.58
C MET A 1 -5.60 -9.57 19.77
N GLU A 2 -4.93 -8.43 19.71
CA GLU A 2 -5.40 -7.28 18.94
C GLU A 2 -5.30 -7.64 17.46
N TYR A 3 -6.44 -7.76 16.78
CA TYR A 3 -6.46 -7.86 15.33
C TYR A 3 -6.03 -6.50 14.79
N ILE A 4 -4.80 -6.39 14.30
CA ILE A 4 -4.39 -5.18 13.59
C ILE A 4 -5.09 -5.24 12.23
N GLU A 5 -6.18 -4.50 12.09
CA GLU A 5 -6.91 -4.35 10.84
C GLU A 5 -5.96 -3.94 9.70
N GLY A 6 -6.20 -4.48 8.51
CA GLY A 6 -5.38 -4.16 7.34
C GLY A 6 -5.43 -2.66 7.04
N ARG A 7 -4.27 -2.04 6.87
CA ARG A 7 -4.18 -0.60 6.56
C ARG A 7 -4.26 -0.39 5.07
N TRP A 8 -5.29 0.33 4.63
CA TRP A 8 -5.45 0.79 3.26
C TRP A 8 -4.65 2.08 3.09
N ILE A 9 -3.82 2.11 2.06
CA ILE A 9 -2.87 3.18 1.82
C ILE A 9 -3.06 3.67 0.40
N TRP A 10 -3.35 4.95 0.27
CA TRP A 10 -3.30 5.66 -0.99
C TRP A 10 -1.85 6.03 -1.29
N VAL A 11 -1.39 5.64 -2.48
CA VAL A 11 -0.05 5.92 -3.00
C VAL A 11 -0.20 6.77 -4.25
N SER A 12 0.50 7.91 -4.28
CA SER A 12 0.56 8.75 -5.48
C SER A 12 1.99 8.99 -5.89
N LEU A 13 2.26 8.59 -7.13
CA LEU A 13 3.49 8.83 -7.89
C LEU A 13 3.21 9.92 -8.93
N PRO A 14 4.26 10.55 -9.49
CA PRO A 14 4.11 11.53 -10.58
C PRO A 14 3.25 11.04 -11.77
N GLN A 15 3.26 9.74 -12.06
CA GLN A 15 2.62 9.13 -13.23
C GLN A 15 1.43 8.21 -12.90
N ALA A 16 1.15 7.94 -11.62
CA ALA A 16 0.12 6.97 -11.24
C ALA A 16 -0.35 7.18 -9.80
N THR A 17 -1.62 6.85 -9.54
CA THR A 17 -2.17 6.83 -8.19
C THR A 17 -2.93 5.52 -7.99
N PHE A 18 -2.69 4.84 -6.87
CA PHE A 18 -3.28 3.55 -6.58
C PHE A 18 -3.38 3.27 -5.09
N ALA A 19 -4.24 2.31 -4.72
CA ALA A 19 -4.35 1.80 -3.36
C ALA A 19 -3.46 0.57 -3.16
N VAL A 20 -2.92 0.44 -1.95
CA VAL A 20 -2.18 -0.73 -1.44
C VAL A 20 -2.72 -1.08 -0.05
N VAL A 21 -2.94 -2.34 0.23
CA VAL A 21 -3.38 -2.82 1.55
C VAL A 21 -2.23 -3.56 2.21
N THR A 22 -1.95 -3.21 3.46
CA THR A 22 -0.89 -3.84 4.25
C THR A 22 -1.45 -4.52 5.49
N ARG A 23 -0.92 -5.70 5.82
CA ARG A 23 -1.22 -6.43 7.06
C ARG A 23 0.05 -7.08 7.57
N ASP A 24 0.33 -6.95 8.87
CA ASP A 24 1.51 -7.54 9.53
C ASP A 24 2.85 -7.20 8.83
N GLY A 25 2.96 -5.99 8.27
CA GLY A 25 4.16 -5.53 7.57
C GLY A 25 4.38 -6.13 6.17
N LEU A 26 3.36 -6.78 5.60
CA LEU A 26 3.33 -7.29 4.23
C LEU A 26 2.27 -6.56 3.41
N VAL A 27 2.51 -6.42 2.11
CA VAL A 27 1.47 -6.04 1.16
C VAL A 27 0.61 -7.26 0.86
N VAL A 28 -0.68 -7.17 1.18
CA VAL A 28 -1.64 -8.28 1.01
C VAL A 28 -2.59 -8.09 -0.16
N ASP A 29 -2.79 -6.84 -0.59
CA ASP A 29 -3.58 -6.50 -1.77
C ASP A 29 -3.11 -5.17 -2.37
N ALA A 30 -3.43 -4.92 -3.64
CA ALA A 30 -3.10 -3.69 -4.34
C ALA A 30 -4.02 -3.48 -5.56
N ALA A 31 -4.11 -2.25 -6.07
CA ALA A 31 -4.76 -2.03 -7.37
C ALA A 31 -4.05 -2.83 -8.50
N PRO A 32 -4.71 -3.16 -9.63
CA PRO A 32 -4.15 -3.99 -10.70
C PRO A 32 -2.75 -3.57 -11.20
N ILE A 33 -2.53 -2.26 -11.37
CA ILE A 33 -1.23 -1.67 -11.78
C ILE A 33 -0.09 -1.95 -10.78
N ALA A 34 -0.43 -2.26 -9.53
CA ALA A 34 0.49 -2.42 -8.41
C ALA A 34 0.48 -3.85 -7.83
N GLN A 35 -0.18 -4.82 -8.49
CA GLN A 35 -0.27 -6.21 -8.05
C GLN A 35 1.10 -6.89 -7.86
N TRP A 36 2.11 -6.44 -8.58
CA TRP A 36 3.50 -6.90 -8.42
C TRP A 36 4.11 -6.55 -7.05
N LEU A 37 3.45 -5.71 -6.24
CA LEU A 37 3.84 -5.40 -4.86
C LEU A 37 3.35 -6.45 -3.84
N VAL A 38 2.31 -7.22 -4.17
CA VAL A 38 1.70 -8.19 -3.26
C VAL A 38 2.71 -9.26 -2.85
N GLY A 39 2.72 -9.60 -1.56
CA GLY A 39 3.67 -10.54 -0.95
C GLY A 39 5.02 -9.93 -0.55
N LYS A 40 5.31 -8.67 -0.92
CA LYS A 40 6.54 -7.97 -0.51
C LYS A 40 6.39 -7.32 0.87
N ARG A 41 7.52 -7.03 1.50
CA ARG A 41 7.57 -6.31 2.78
C ARG A 41 7.18 -4.85 2.60
N GLU A 42 6.30 -4.36 3.46
CA GLU A 42 5.82 -2.97 3.48
C GLU A 42 7.00 -1.99 3.50
N ARG A 43 8.01 -2.23 4.33
CA ARG A 43 9.17 -1.32 4.45
C ARG A 43 9.97 -1.22 3.16
N GLU A 44 10.15 -2.32 2.45
CA GLU A 44 10.89 -2.36 1.18
C GLU A 44 10.08 -1.67 0.07
N VAL A 45 8.79 -1.95 0.01
CA VAL A 45 7.85 -1.31 -0.93
C VAL A 45 7.80 0.20 -0.69
N ALA A 46 7.67 0.63 0.56
CA ALA A 46 7.65 2.04 0.92
C ALA A 46 8.96 2.74 0.56
N ALA A 47 10.11 2.11 0.81
CA ALA A 47 11.42 2.65 0.42
C ALA A 47 11.54 2.79 -1.11
N TYR A 48 11.18 1.75 -1.86
CA TYR A 48 11.18 1.79 -3.33
C TYR A 48 10.29 2.92 -3.86
N LEU A 49 9.06 3.02 -3.37
CA LEU A 49 8.08 4.01 -3.83
C LEU A 49 8.50 5.43 -3.45
N ARG A 50 9.07 5.66 -2.25
CA ARG A 50 9.65 6.97 -1.87
C ARG A 50 10.76 7.39 -2.82
N ASN A 51 11.65 6.46 -3.21
CA ASN A 51 12.70 6.73 -4.18
C ASN A 51 12.14 7.08 -5.58
N LYS A 52 10.90 6.70 -5.88
CA LYS A 52 10.16 7.09 -7.09
C LYS A 52 9.33 8.36 -6.92
N GLY A 53 9.41 9.04 -5.78
CA GLY A 53 8.68 10.27 -5.48
C GLY A 53 7.27 10.04 -4.93
N ALA A 54 6.98 8.88 -4.35
CA ALA A 54 5.65 8.58 -3.83
C ALA A 54 5.28 9.41 -2.59
N VAL A 55 4.04 9.89 -2.58
CA VAL A 55 3.33 10.39 -1.40
C VAL A 55 2.36 9.32 -0.92
N PHE A 56 2.30 9.12 0.40
CA PHE A 56 1.40 8.15 1.04
C PHE A 56 0.36 8.88 1.85
N LYS A 57 -0.89 8.42 1.78
CA LYS A 57 -1.97 8.88 2.66
C LYS A 57 -2.74 7.67 3.19
N PRO A 58 -3.17 7.68 4.46
CA PRO A 58 -4.16 6.72 4.93
C PRO A 58 -5.38 6.79 4.02
N LEU A 59 -5.92 5.64 3.66
CA LEU A 59 -7.18 5.51 2.96
C LEU A 59 -8.12 4.75 3.89
N ASP A 60 -9.35 5.23 4.04
CA ASP A 60 -10.35 4.46 4.78
C ASP A 60 -10.70 3.19 3.98
N PRO A 61 -10.93 2.05 4.65
CA PRO A 61 -11.44 0.88 3.96
C PRO A 61 -12.75 1.22 3.25
N PRO A 62 -13.01 0.65 2.06
CA PRO A 62 -14.25 0.91 1.34
C PRO A 62 -15.43 0.53 2.22
N THR A 63 -16.32 1.49 2.47
CA THR A 63 -17.64 1.21 3.04
C THR A 63 -18.41 0.33 2.05
N ALA A 64 -18.86 -0.83 2.53
CA ALA A 64 -19.73 -1.75 1.80
C ALA A 64 -21.10 -1.13 1.52
#